data_AF-A0A965AV06-F1
#
_entry.id   AF-A0A965AV06-F1
#
_cell.length_a   1.000
_cell.length_b   1.000
_cell.length_c   1.000
_cell.angle_alpha   90.00
_cell.angle_beta   90.00
_cell.angle_gamma   90.00
#
_symmetry.space_group_name_H-M   'P 1'
#
loop_
_entity.id
_entity.type
_entity.pdbx_description
1 polymer ?
#
loop_
_entity_poly.entity_id
_entity_poly.type
_entity_poly.pdbx_seq_one_letter_code
_entity_poly.pdbx_strand_id
1 'polypeptide(L)'
;TLTKDGLTAPTGKLTGNSGTFSSGTVLPSVTITNRSNNNLVLGDIDLANALAVPDVTLTAEEVSLEFDVASLAPAGEMKILVANEGSGDVLVDGLVNNPVGSITIENTQGSILAGSDATDILRGQSVNLLAGTDLGSPTQRLNVDLVRSLQRQTDLAATAHGGDAHLNIRGRVRDANAGLNDFAAGEITATGNVDLLFQPTLQETTPSGDSGGVSVITNGGPATTINEHYSTDTTNGSQPLDYRLFTDTSKTSAIAGGFTFGTITGTAIDLAASQPESTAPRIDITATTNHADTHDLDALFSGSITLTESAGDFRIGTVQSNAGAVSLTSVAGSIIDVATEPGHAGPTPWIIGNAVSLVAMEGAIGTLSDLLEIDSSRQADLTPQQAADGPVILKARAGVFVQETKGDMAIDAVLSQTEDVLLTTLAGGIVEAETSESAGRADIQARNIDLITVGGGAGTLLNPIEIYGAGRGHRQDTSISIDNAVPGVGRLVVDAQGDVNLTAVGSVADPTNALLRPLSVTATGSVTLTVHDSALAGENLELVPAGPSGEAAGTTLLGTSIPSGLVSGTEVTVSAGDNISLPAGTLIRGTASVTVKGDAQSNDPDPNAGTTMTVLGEVL
;
A
#
# COMPACT_ATOMS: atom_id res chain seq x y z
N THR A 1 -19.98 53.24 -47.26
CA THR A 1 -20.63 51.93 -47.47
C THR A 1 -19.50 50.94 -47.67
N LEU A 2 -19.10 50.19 -46.63
CA LEU A 2 -18.06 49.16 -46.76
C LEU A 2 -18.72 47.94 -47.42
N THR A 3 -18.43 47.69 -48.69
CA THR A 3 -18.79 46.45 -49.37
C THR A 3 -18.00 45.31 -48.74
N LYS A 4 -18.68 44.48 -47.94
CA LYS A 4 -18.14 43.21 -47.45
C LYS A 4 -18.28 42.16 -48.55
N ASP A 5 -17.54 42.32 -49.64
CA ASP A 5 -17.57 41.41 -50.79
C ASP A 5 -16.56 40.25 -50.65
N GLY A 6 -15.64 40.32 -49.68
CA GLY A 6 -14.57 39.35 -49.49
C GLY A 6 -13.51 39.36 -50.61
N LEU A 7 -13.59 40.34 -51.52
CA LEU A 7 -12.74 40.48 -52.72
C LEU A 7 -11.96 41.80 -52.73
N THR A 8 -12.46 42.85 -52.07
CA THR A 8 -11.73 44.11 -51.85
C THR A 8 -11.35 44.27 -50.38
N ALA A 9 -10.05 44.44 -50.13
CA ALA A 9 -9.51 44.64 -48.80
C ALA A 9 -10.09 45.90 -48.15
N PRO A 10 -10.71 45.82 -46.95
CA PRO A 10 -11.18 46.98 -46.23
C PRO A 10 -9.99 47.82 -45.73
N THR A 11 -10.17 49.14 -45.64
CA THR A 11 -9.17 50.07 -45.08
C THR A 11 -8.80 49.65 -43.65
N GLY A 12 -7.53 49.35 -43.39
CA GLY A 12 -7.07 48.87 -42.09
C GLY A 12 -5.82 47.96 -42.15
N LYS A 13 -5.22 47.70 -40.98
CA LYS A 13 -3.99 46.90 -40.85
C LYS A 13 -4.21 45.70 -39.94
N LEU A 14 -3.75 44.52 -40.36
CA LEU A 14 -3.62 43.32 -39.52
C LEU A 14 -2.15 43.13 -39.13
N THR A 15 -1.84 43.21 -37.83
CA THR A 15 -0.49 43.11 -37.26
C THR A 15 -0.44 42.20 -36.05
N GLY A 16 0.72 41.57 -35.81
CA GLY A 16 1.01 40.77 -34.61
C GLY A 16 2.14 39.79 -34.93
N ASN A 17 2.82 39.23 -33.92
CA ASN A 17 3.96 38.33 -34.15
C ASN A 17 4.16 37.23 -33.10
N SER A 18 3.12 36.89 -32.32
CA SER A 18 3.25 35.97 -31.18
C SER A 18 2.13 34.94 -31.07
N GLY A 19 1.32 34.77 -32.13
CA GLY A 19 0.21 33.82 -32.14
C GLY A 19 0.66 32.44 -32.61
N THR A 20 -0.02 31.39 -32.16
CA THR A 20 0.13 30.04 -32.72
C THR A 20 -1.23 29.52 -33.15
N PHE A 21 -1.33 29.01 -34.38
CA PHE A 21 -2.50 28.30 -34.87
C PHE A 21 -2.24 26.80 -34.79
N SER A 22 -3.18 26.05 -34.20
CA SER A 22 -3.00 24.61 -34.09
C SER A 22 -3.34 23.90 -35.39
N SER A 23 -2.47 23.00 -35.85
CA SER A 23 -2.81 21.99 -36.84
C SER A 23 -3.60 20.84 -36.20
N GLY A 24 -4.58 20.30 -36.93
CA GLY A 24 -5.59 19.39 -36.39
C GLY A 24 -6.73 20.10 -35.67
N THR A 25 -7.90 19.48 -35.60
CA THR A 25 -9.08 20.03 -34.92
C THR A 25 -9.54 19.13 -33.80
N VAL A 26 -9.93 19.74 -32.69
CA VAL A 26 -10.54 19.06 -31.55
C VAL A 26 -11.94 19.61 -31.32
N LEU A 27 -12.90 18.73 -31.03
CA LEU A 27 -14.22 19.11 -30.55
C LEU A 27 -14.15 19.32 -29.03
N PRO A 28 -14.54 20.50 -28.51
CA PRO A 28 -14.44 20.76 -27.08
C PRO A 28 -15.46 19.94 -26.26
N SER A 29 -16.60 19.56 -26.84
CA SER A 29 -17.57 18.73 -26.14
C SER A 29 -18.48 17.95 -27.10
N VAL A 30 -18.84 16.75 -26.69
CA VAL A 30 -19.94 15.95 -27.23
C VAL A 30 -20.90 15.63 -26.09
N THR A 31 -22.20 15.79 -26.33
CA THR A 31 -23.26 15.40 -25.41
C THR A 31 -24.24 14.48 -26.10
N ILE A 32 -24.47 13.29 -25.52
CA ILE A 32 -25.40 12.28 -26.00
C ILE A 32 -26.48 12.10 -24.94
N THR A 33 -27.75 12.21 -25.35
CA THR A 33 -28.90 11.96 -24.46
C THR A 33 -29.81 10.92 -25.09
N ASN A 34 -29.97 9.78 -24.42
CA ASN A 34 -30.97 8.77 -24.79
C ASN A 34 -32.15 8.85 -23.83
N ARG A 35 -33.35 9.07 -24.36
CA ARG A 35 -34.62 9.10 -23.61
C ARG A 35 -35.51 7.89 -23.89
N SER A 36 -34.99 6.90 -24.62
CA SER A 36 -35.70 5.66 -24.92
C SER A 36 -35.29 4.56 -23.95
N ASN A 37 -36.16 3.57 -23.76
CA ASN A 37 -35.85 2.38 -22.95
C ASN A 37 -34.98 1.35 -23.70
N ASN A 38 -34.48 1.68 -24.90
CA ASN A 38 -33.56 0.81 -25.62
C ASN A 38 -32.14 1.04 -25.12
N ASN A 39 -31.29 0.02 -25.31
CA ASN A 39 -29.87 0.13 -25.03
C ASN A 39 -29.24 1.22 -25.90
N LEU A 40 -28.33 1.98 -25.29
CA LEU A 40 -27.47 2.94 -25.96
C LEU A 40 -26.12 2.28 -26.24
N VAL A 41 -25.74 2.14 -27.50
CA VAL A 41 -24.43 1.62 -27.89
C VAL A 41 -23.50 2.79 -28.20
N LEU A 42 -22.35 2.83 -27.53
CA LEU A 42 -21.31 3.84 -27.68
C LEU A 42 -20.07 3.17 -28.26
N GLY A 43 -19.55 3.71 -29.36
CA GLY A 43 -18.39 3.17 -30.03
C GLY A 43 -17.78 4.21 -30.96
N ASP A 44 -16.47 4.10 -31.18
CA ASP A 44 -15.71 4.88 -32.17
C ASP A 44 -15.91 6.41 -32.03
N ILE A 45 -15.95 6.90 -30.80
CA ILE A 45 -16.04 8.33 -30.51
C ILE A 45 -14.61 8.86 -30.33
N ASP A 46 -14.16 9.73 -31.22
CA ASP A 46 -12.91 10.49 -31.06
C ASP A 46 -13.19 11.99 -31.25
N LEU A 47 -12.75 12.79 -30.28
CA LEU A 47 -12.90 14.25 -30.35
C LEU A 47 -11.79 14.92 -31.16
N ALA A 48 -10.72 14.21 -31.49
CA ALA A 48 -9.56 14.74 -32.20
C ALA A 48 -9.53 14.24 -33.66
N ASN A 49 -9.29 15.16 -34.59
CA ASN A 49 -9.11 14.85 -36.01
C ASN A 49 -7.74 15.30 -36.49
N ALA A 50 -6.85 14.33 -36.72
CA ALA A 50 -5.49 14.55 -37.21
C ALA A 50 -5.42 15.07 -38.65
N LEU A 51 -6.48 14.82 -39.44
CA LEU A 51 -6.53 15.15 -40.87
C LEU A 51 -7.17 16.51 -41.16
N ALA A 52 -7.67 17.19 -40.13
CA ALA A 52 -8.31 18.49 -40.31
C ALA A 52 -7.26 19.57 -40.61
N VAL A 53 -7.49 20.30 -41.69
CA VAL A 53 -6.68 21.45 -42.13
C VAL A 53 -7.50 22.71 -41.83
N PRO A 54 -7.11 23.53 -40.83
CA PRO A 54 -7.80 24.77 -40.53
C PRO A 54 -7.62 25.78 -41.67
N ASP A 55 -8.67 26.53 -41.98
CA ASP A 55 -8.63 27.67 -42.92
C ASP A 55 -8.53 29.00 -42.15
N VAL A 56 -7.52 29.81 -42.49
CA VAL A 56 -7.33 31.18 -41.99
C VAL A 56 -7.46 32.16 -43.14
N THR A 57 -8.48 33.00 -43.10
CA THR A 57 -8.66 34.08 -44.09
C THR A 57 -8.28 35.42 -43.50
N LEU A 58 -7.26 36.05 -44.07
CA LEU A 58 -6.77 37.37 -43.70
C LEU A 58 -7.21 38.38 -44.76
N THR A 59 -7.93 39.44 -44.36
CA THR A 59 -8.43 40.46 -45.30
C THR A 59 -8.27 41.86 -44.72
N ALA A 60 -7.29 42.61 -45.23
CA ALA A 60 -6.99 43.99 -44.83
C ALA A 60 -6.08 44.70 -45.86
N GLU A 61 -6.08 46.03 -45.87
CA GLU A 61 -5.22 46.85 -46.75
C GLU A 61 -3.73 46.54 -46.57
N GLU A 62 -3.31 46.32 -45.33
CA GLU A 62 -1.95 45.87 -44.99
C GLU A 62 -2.02 44.66 -44.04
N VAL A 63 -1.37 43.55 -44.42
CA VAL A 63 -1.23 42.33 -43.60
C VAL A 63 0.25 42.14 -43.29
N SER A 64 0.62 42.37 -42.03
CA SER A 64 1.95 42.09 -41.47
C SER A 64 1.85 41.24 -40.20
N LEU A 65 0.83 40.38 -40.16
CA LEU A 65 0.63 39.41 -39.10
C LEU A 65 1.60 38.24 -39.33
N GLU A 66 2.29 37.84 -38.28
CA GLU A 66 3.13 36.65 -38.19
C GLU A 66 2.55 35.74 -37.11
N PHE A 67 2.59 34.43 -37.36
CA PHE A 67 2.17 33.42 -36.40
C PHE A 67 2.85 32.08 -36.69
N ASP A 68 2.97 31.27 -35.64
CA ASP A 68 3.47 29.91 -35.73
C ASP A 68 2.34 28.92 -36.02
N VAL A 69 2.69 27.78 -36.60
CA VAL A 69 1.82 26.62 -36.77
C VAL A 69 2.43 25.46 -35.99
N ALA A 70 1.65 24.84 -35.12
CA ALA A 70 2.08 23.69 -34.31
C ALA A 70 0.91 22.75 -34.05
N SER A 71 1.15 21.48 -33.74
CA SER A 71 0.10 20.62 -33.20
C SER A 71 0.06 20.80 -31.69
N LEU A 72 -1.02 21.39 -31.15
CA LEU A 72 -1.15 21.70 -29.73
C LEU A 72 -2.40 21.05 -29.16
N ALA A 73 -2.25 20.31 -28.06
CA ALA A 73 -3.38 19.93 -27.22
C ALA A 73 -4.16 21.19 -26.75
N PRO A 74 -5.50 21.18 -26.80
CA PRO A 74 -6.29 22.33 -26.40
C PRO A 74 -6.06 22.68 -24.93
N ALA A 75 -6.01 23.98 -24.64
CA ALA A 75 -5.89 24.49 -23.27
C ALA A 75 -7.17 24.30 -22.44
N GLY A 76 -8.32 24.13 -23.10
CA GLY A 76 -9.61 23.87 -22.45
C GLY A 76 -9.85 22.39 -22.14
N GLU A 77 -10.82 22.14 -21.28
CA GLU A 77 -11.29 20.80 -20.96
C GLU A 77 -12.14 20.24 -22.11
N MET A 78 -11.77 19.07 -22.64
CA MET A 78 -12.58 18.35 -23.61
C MET A 78 -13.54 17.40 -22.89
N LYS A 79 -14.80 17.30 -23.31
CA LYS A 79 -15.83 16.54 -22.56
C LYS A 79 -16.66 15.62 -23.43
N ILE A 80 -16.82 14.38 -23.01
CA ILE A 80 -17.85 13.47 -23.51
C ILE A 80 -18.85 13.27 -22.38
N LEU A 81 -20.08 13.76 -22.55
CA LEU A 81 -21.18 13.57 -21.60
C LEU A 81 -22.23 12.65 -22.21
N VAL A 82 -22.55 11.56 -21.53
CA VAL A 82 -23.61 10.63 -21.91
C VAL A 82 -24.63 10.56 -20.79
N ALA A 83 -25.88 10.90 -21.10
CA ALA A 83 -27.01 10.76 -20.19
C ALA A 83 -28.02 9.76 -20.79
N ASN A 84 -28.13 8.59 -20.19
CA ASN A 84 -29.15 7.60 -20.50
C ASN A 84 -30.30 7.74 -19.49
N GLU A 85 -31.34 8.49 -19.89
CA GLU A 85 -32.52 8.77 -19.05
C GLU A 85 -33.56 7.63 -19.12
N GLY A 86 -33.41 6.68 -20.05
CA GLY A 86 -34.26 5.50 -20.16
C GLY A 86 -33.77 4.31 -19.31
N SER A 87 -34.51 3.20 -19.36
CA SER A 87 -34.20 1.98 -18.58
C SER A 87 -33.28 0.98 -19.29
N GLY A 88 -32.78 1.31 -20.49
CA GLY A 88 -31.86 0.43 -21.23
C GLY A 88 -30.44 0.49 -20.68
N ASP A 89 -29.59 -0.45 -21.09
CA ASP A 89 -28.18 -0.42 -20.72
C ASP A 89 -27.38 0.54 -21.60
N VAL A 90 -26.20 0.97 -21.13
CA VAL A 90 -25.18 1.59 -21.97
C VAL A 90 -24.13 0.54 -22.30
N LEU A 91 -23.94 0.24 -23.58
CA LEU A 91 -22.94 -0.71 -24.07
C LEU A 91 -21.78 0.07 -24.69
N VAL A 92 -20.56 -0.15 -24.21
CA VAL A 92 -19.33 0.36 -24.83
C VAL A 92 -18.85 -0.69 -25.84
N ASP A 93 -18.97 -0.41 -27.13
CA ASP A 93 -18.66 -1.30 -28.26
C ASP A 93 -17.72 -0.56 -29.22
N GLY A 94 -16.43 -0.62 -28.94
CA GLY A 94 -15.36 0.16 -29.56
C GLY A 94 -14.73 1.21 -28.64
N LEU A 95 -13.87 2.04 -29.22
CA LEU A 95 -13.08 3.04 -28.48
C LEU A 95 -13.86 4.34 -28.29
N VAL A 96 -14.04 4.77 -27.04
CA VAL A 96 -14.44 6.13 -26.67
C VAL A 96 -13.21 6.88 -26.18
N ASN A 97 -12.67 7.76 -27.02
CA ASN A 97 -11.37 8.40 -26.87
C ASN A 97 -11.48 9.88 -26.50
N ASN A 98 -11.04 10.24 -25.30
CA ASN A 98 -10.85 11.61 -24.85
C ASN A 98 -9.60 11.73 -23.95
N PRO A 99 -8.39 11.47 -24.49
CA PRO A 99 -7.19 11.21 -23.70
C PRO A 99 -6.64 12.42 -22.92
N VAL A 100 -7.13 13.62 -23.21
CA VAL A 100 -6.75 14.83 -22.47
C VAL A 100 -7.96 15.48 -21.80
N GLY A 101 -9.10 14.79 -21.73
CA GLY A 101 -10.34 15.32 -21.16
C GLY A 101 -11.12 14.28 -20.37
N SER A 102 -12.38 14.62 -20.08
CA SER A 102 -13.28 13.84 -19.24
C SER A 102 -14.31 13.06 -20.04
N ILE A 103 -14.62 11.84 -19.59
CA ILE A 103 -15.74 11.02 -20.06
C ILE A 103 -16.68 10.85 -18.87
N THR A 104 -17.94 11.20 -19.04
CA THR A 104 -18.99 10.99 -18.03
C THR A 104 -20.14 10.20 -18.63
N ILE A 105 -20.49 9.07 -18.03
CA ILE A 105 -21.64 8.25 -18.42
C ILE A 105 -22.57 8.09 -17.22
N GLU A 106 -23.79 8.58 -17.36
CA GLU A 106 -24.86 8.44 -16.38
C GLU A 106 -25.96 7.52 -16.94
N ASN A 107 -26.15 6.37 -16.31
CA ASN A 107 -27.21 5.41 -16.59
C ASN A 107 -27.88 4.95 -15.28
N THR A 108 -28.67 5.81 -14.66
CA THR A 108 -29.18 5.58 -13.29
C THR A 108 -30.25 4.48 -13.18
N GLN A 109 -30.70 3.88 -14.30
CA GLN A 109 -31.75 2.85 -14.33
C GLN A 109 -31.32 1.52 -14.93
N GLY A 110 -30.09 1.41 -15.45
CA GLY A 110 -29.55 0.20 -16.04
C GLY A 110 -28.05 0.06 -15.78
N SER A 111 -27.42 -0.90 -16.44
CA SER A 111 -25.98 -1.17 -16.30
C SER A 111 -25.16 -0.37 -17.31
N ILE A 112 -23.86 -0.21 -17.05
CA ILE A 112 -22.87 0.23 -18.04
C ILE A 112 -21.95 -0.96 -18.29
N LEU A 113 -22.02 -1.53 -19.49
CA LEU A 113 -21.36 -2.78 -19.84
C LEU A 113 -20.37 -2.57 -20.97
N ALA A 114 -19.30 -3.36 -21.00
CA ALA A 114 -18.50 -3.51 -22.21
C ALA A 114 -19.22 -4.44 -23.21
N GLY A 115 -18.92 -4.24 -24.49
CA GLY A 115 -19.26 -5.18 -25.55
C GLY A 115 -18.41 -6.46 -25.45
N SER A 116 -18.22 -7.12 -26.59
CA SER A 116 -17.53 -8.42 -26.65
C SER A 116 -16.05 -8.35 -27.05
N ASP A 117 -15.51 -7.17 -27.34
CA ASP A 117 -14.16 -7.00 -27.89
C ASP A 117 -13.21 -6.40 -26.83
N ALA A 118 -11.93 -6.77 -26.89
CA ALA A 118 -10.88 -6.18 -26.06
C ALA A 118 -10.60 -4.69 -26.41
N THR A 119 -11.14 -4.21 -27.54
CA THR A 119 -11.04 -2.82 -28.00
C THR A 119 -12.16 -1.91 -27.47
N ASP A 120 -13.11 -2.46 -26.71
CA ASP A 120 -14.21 -1.76 -26.03
C ASP A 120 -13.67 -0.99 -24.83
N ILE A 121 -13.20 0.25 -25.05
CA ILE A 121 -12.38 0.99 -24.09
C ILE A 121 -12.92 2.41 -23.91
N LEU A 122 -13.05 2.82 -22.65
CA LEU A 122 -13.17 4.22 -22.25
C LEU A 122 -11.78 4.79 -21.97
N ARG A 123 -11.24 5.61 -22.88
CA ARG A 123 -9.91 6.23 -22.72
C ARG A 123 -10.05 7.70 -22.39
N GLY A 124 -9.80 8.06 -21.13
CA GLY A 124 -9.96 9.43 -20.63
C GLY A 124 -8.79 9.86 -19.76
N GLN A 125 -8.59 11.17 -19.61
CA GLN A 125 -7.80 11.68 -18.47
C GLN A 125 -8.62 11.57 -17.18
N SER A 126 -9.93 11.82 -17.27
CA SER A 126 -10.90 11.58 -16.20
C SER A 126 -12.05 10.74 -16.72
N VAL A 127 -12.48 9.73 -15.96
CA VAL A 127 -13.63 8.88 -16.30
C VAL A 127 -14.57 8.82 -15.10
N ASN A 128 -15.83 9.19 -15.29
CA ASN A 128 -16.86 9.15 -14.26
C ASN A 128 -18.06 8.31 -14.74
N LEU A 129 -18.40 7.27 -13.99
CA LEU A 129 -19.41 6.29 -14.34
C LEU A 129 -20.46 6.18 -13.24
N LEU A 130 -21.74 6.28 -13.63
CA LEU A 130 -22.87 6.13 -12.72
C LEU A 130 -23.86 5.13 -13.31
N ALA A 131 -23.93 3.93 -12.75
CA ALA A 131 -24.87 2.88 -13.14
C ALA A 131 -25.95 2.67 -12.06
N GLY A 132 -27.18 2.39 -12.50
CA GLY A 132 -28.29 2.04 -11.63
C GLY A 132 -28.15 0.62 -11.07
N THR A 133 -27.54 -0.28 -11.84
CA THR A 133 -27.28 -1.67 -11.48
C THR A 133 -25.78 -1.92 -11.49
N ASP A 134 -25.23 -2.55 -12.54
CA ASP A 134 -23.85 -3.02 -12.58
C ASP A 134 -22.94 -2.13 -13.44
N LEU A 135 -21.65 -2.14 -13.11
CA LEU A 135 -20.58 -1.70 -13.98
C LEU A 135 -19.82 -2.93 -14.46
N GLY A 136 -19.83 -3.21 -15.76
CA GLY A 136 -19.27 -4.45 -16.30
C GLY A 136 -20.00 -5.70 -15.84
N SER A 137 -19.33 -6.85 -15.93
CA SER A 137 -19.84 -8.15 -15.49
C SER A 137 -18.69 -9.09 -15.08
N PRO A 138 -18.97 -10.19 -14.35
CA PRO A 138 -17.96 -11.18 -13.96
C PRO A 138 -17.19 -11.80 -15.14
N THR A 139 -17.83 -11.93 -16.30
CA THR A 139 -17.19 -12.51 -17.50
C THR A 139 -16.56 -11.46 -18.41
N GLN A 140 -16.91 -10.19 -18.23
CA GLN A 140 -16.48 -9.09 -19.08
C GLN A 140 -16.43 -7.80 -18.27
N ARG A 141 -15.23 -7.48 -17.77
CA ARG A 141 -14.96 -6.22 -17.08
C ARG A 141 -15.06 -5.04 -18.05
N LEU A 142 -15.49 -3.88 -17.58
CA LEU A 142 -15.48 -2.65 -18.36
C LEU A 142 -14.05 -2.10 -18.46
N ASN A 143 -13.53 -1.89 -19.67
CA ASN A 143 -12.15 -1.43 -19.85
C ASN A 143 -12.06 0.10 -19.73
N VAL A 144 -11.15 0.56 -18.86
CA VAL A 144 -10.87 1.98 -18.63
C VAL A 144 -9.37 2.23 -18.79
N ASP A 145 -9.01 3.07 -19.74
CA ASP A 145 -7.64 3.58 -19.91
C ASP A 145 -7.57 5.00 -19.30
N LEU A 146 -6.81 5.16 -18.21
CA LEU A 146 -6.51 6.47 -17.63
C LEU A 146 -5.26 7.06 -18.26
N VAL A 147 -5.38 8.24 -18.86
CA VAL A 147 -4.31 8.91 -19.58
C VAL A 147 -3.75 10.07 -18.78
N ARG A 148 -2.49 9.91 -18.34
CA ARG A 148 -1.72 10.93 -17.66
C ARG A 148 -0.85 11.70 -18.65
N SER A 149 -0.85 13.02 -18.56
CA SER A 149 0.03 13.90 -19.35
C SER A 149 0.50 15.08 -18.49
N LEU A 150 1.52 15.80 -18.96
CA LEU A 150 2.09 16.94 -18.23
C LEU A 150 0.99 17.89 -17.71
N GLN A 151 1.01 18.17 -16.40
CA GLN A 151 0.06 19.03 -15.68
C GLN A 151 -1.40 18.57 -15.67
N ARG A 152 -1.72 17.34 -16.09
CA ARG A 152 -3.07 16.78 -16.01
C ARG A 152 -3.04 15.51 -15.16
N GLN A 153 -3.50 15.63 -13.91
CA GLN A 153 -3.73 14.47 -13.03
C GLN A 153 -4.89 13.65 -13.56
N THR A 154 -4.88 12.34 -13.36
CA THR A 154 -6.01 11.48 -13.74
C THR A 154 -7.08 11.47 -12.68
N ASP A 155 -8.27 10.99 -13.04
CA ASP A 155 -9.32 10.66 -12.09
C ASP A 155 -10.19 9.51 -12.62
N LEU A 156 -10.68 8.67 -11.71
CA LEU A 156 -11.64 7.61 -12.00
C LEU A 156 -12.63 7.54 -10.84
N ALA A 157 -13.89 7.84 -11.13
CA ALA A 157 -14.99 7.65 -10.21
C ALA A 157 -16.01 6.69 -10.83
N ALA A 158 -16.49 5.71 -10.06
CA ALA A 158 -17.43 4.73 -10.56
C ALA A 158 -18.41 4.29 -9.48
N THR A 159 -19.70 4.35 -9.78
CA THR A 159 -20.76 3.95 -8.85
C THR A 159 -21.73 2.96 -9.50
N ALA A 160 -21.89 1.79 -8.90
CA ALA A 160 -22.87 0.76 -9.22
C ALA A 160 -23.91 0.70 -8.08
N HIS A 161 -25.03 1.43 -8.20
CA HIS A 161 -25.97 1.61 -7.10
C HIS A 161 -26.69 0.32 -6.68
N GLY A 162 -26.96 -0.58 -7.61
CA GLY A 162 -27.80 -1.75 -7.40
C GLY A 162 -27.10 -3.08 -7.55
N GLY A 163 -25.81 -3.09 -7.91
CA GLY A 163 -25.09 -4.29 -8.31
C GLY A 163 -23.60 -4.21 -8.09
N ASP A 164 -22.86 -4.94 -8.93
CA ASP A 164 -21.42 -5.16 -8.80
C ASP A 164 -20.63 -4.18 -9.69
N ALA A 165 -19.34 -3.99 -9.37
CA ALA A 165 -18.42 -3.19 -10.19
C ALA A 165 -17.21 -4.02 -10.64
N HIS A 166 -17.17 -4.34 -11.93
CA HIS A 166 -16.15 -5.15 -12.60
C HIS A 166 -15.39 -4.28 -13.61
N LEU A 167 -14.19 -3.81 -13.26
CA LEU A 167 -13.41 -2.88 -14.08
C LEU A 167 -12.03 -3.44 -14.45
N ASN A 168 -11.59 -3.19 -15.69
CA ASN A 168 -10.25 -3.50 -16.16
C ASN A 168 -9.53 -2.18 -16.46
N ILE A 169 -8.53 -1.84 -15.65
CA ILE A 169 -7.95 -0.50 -15.58
C ILE A 169 -6.53 -0.53 -16.11
N ARG A 170 -6.17 0.42 -16.97
CA ARG A 170 -4.81 0.61 -17.46
C ARG A 170 -4.38 2.07 -17.34
N GLY A 171 -3.17 2.27 -16.83
CA GLY A 171 -2.50 3.56 -16.87
C GLY A 171 -1.74 3.78 -18.18
N ARG A 172 -1.87 4.98 -18.77
CA ARG A 172 -1.08 5.43 -19.93
C ARG A 172 -0.38 6.74 -19.64
N VAL A 173 0.94 6.74 -19.68
CA VAL A 173 1.77 7.93 -19.51
C VAL A 173 2.11 8.50 -20.88
N ARG A 174 1.48 9.64 -21.21
CA ARG A 174 1.82 10.48 -22.36
C ARG A 174 2.69 11.64 -21.90
N ASP A 175 3.88 11.29 -21.44
CA ASP A 175 4.93 12.20 -21.02
C ASP A 175 6.30 11.57 -21.27
N ALA A 176 7.29 12.38 -21.61
CA ALA A 176 8.67 11.93 -21.76
C ALA A 176 9.27 11.46 -20.43
N ASN A 177 8.84 12.03 -19.30
CA ASN A 177 9.21 11.58 -17.98
C ASN A 177 8.37 10.37 -17.56
N ALA A 178 8.95 9.17 -17.70
CA ALA A 178 8.32 7.92 -17.29
C ALA A 178 8.03 7.82 -15.78
N GLY A 179 8.67 8.64 -14.94
CA GLY A 179 8.40 8.71 -13.50
C GLY A 179 7.11 9.45 -13.13
N LEU A 180 6.35 9.95 -14.11
CA LEU A 180 4.99 10.48 -13.91
C LEU A 180 3.97 9.36 -14.15
N ASN A 181 4.10 8.27 -13.40
CA ASN A 181 3.42 6.99 -13.58
C ASN A 181 2.42 6.65 -12.46
N ASP A 182 2.08 7.63 -11.61
CA ASP A 182 1.00 7.51 -10.63
C ASP A 182 -0.33 7.94 -11.24
N PHE A 183 -1.36 7.13 -11.06
CA PHE A 183 -2.72 7.38 -11.53
C PHE A 183 -3.61 7.63 -10.32
N ALA A 184 -4.00 8.89 -10.15
CA ALA A 184 -5.02 9.24 -9.17
C ALA A 184 -6.38 8.77 -9.68
N ALA A 185 -7.17 8.24 -8.74
CA ALA A 185 -8.54 7.80 -8.90
C ALA A 185 -9.35 8.23 -7.66
N GLY A 186 -10.62 8.53 -7.87
CA GLY A 186 -11.57 8.93 -6.85
C GLY A 186 -12.16 7.71 -6.14
N GLU A 187 -13.48 7.69 -6.08
CA GLU A 187 -14.25 6.65 -5.37
C GLU A 187 -14.76 5.58 -6.33
N ILE A 188 -14.63 4.32 -5.93
CA ILE A 188 -15.33 3.19 -6.52
C ILE A 188 -16.34 2.69 -5.49
N THR A 189 -17.61 2.64 -5.85
CA THR A 189 -18.68 2.22 -4.94
C THR A 189 -19.61 1.24 -5.63
N ALA A 190 -19.80 0.07 -5.04
CA ALA A 190 -20.79 -0.90 -5.42
C ALA A 190 -21.62 -1.28 -4.19
N THR A 191 -22.92 -1.53 -4.39
CA THR A 191 -23.74 -2.16 -3.33
C THR A 191 -23.42 -3.66 -3.23
N GLY A 192 -22.96 -4.27 -4.33
CA GLY A 192 -22.43 -5.63 -4.36
C GLY A 192 -20.90 -5.65 -4.33
N ASN A 193 -20.30 -6.59 -5.06
CA ASN A 193 -18.86 -6.82 -5.09
C ASN A 193 -18.12 -5.80 -5.95
N VAL A 194 -16.86 -5.55 -5.62
CA VAL A 194 -15.93 -4.78 -6.45
C VAL A 194 -14.80 -5.69 -6.92
N ASP A 195 -14.59 -5.76 -8.22
CA ASP A 195 -13.56 -6.56 -8.88
C ASP A 195 -12.77 -5.69 -9.87
N LEU A 196 -11.53 -5.37 -9.49
CA LEU A 196 -10.64 -4.50 -10.26
C LEU A 196 -9.43 -5.27 -10.76
N LEU A 197 -9.29 -5.33 -12.08
CA LEU A 197 -8.12 -5.88 -12.76
C LEU A 197 -7.21 -4.74 -13.26
N PHE A 198 -5.95 -4.72 -12.83
CA PHE A 198 -4.97 -3.69 -13.18
C PHE A 198 -4.00 -4.21 -14.25
N GLN A 199 -3.93 -3.50 -15.36
CA GLN A 199 -3.02 -3.79 -16.47
C GLN A 199 -1.67 -3.08 -16.28
N PRO A 200 -0.58 -3.60 -16.88
CA PRO A 200 0.69 -2.89 -16.91
C PRO A 200 0.54 -1.46 -17.45
N THR A 201 1.21 -0.52 -16.79
CA THR A 201 1.25 0.88 -17.25
C THR A 201 2.07 0.98 -18.53
N LEU A 202 1.58 1.75 -19.49
CA LEU A 202 2.25 1.96 -20.77
C LEU A 202 2.74 3.40 -20.87
N GLN A 203 3.99 3.60 -21.30
CA GLN A 203 4.48 4.89 -21.74
C GLN A 203 4.27 5.03 -23.26
N GLU A 204 3.70 6.16 -23.68
CA GLU A 204 3.37 6.45 -25.07
C GLU A 204 3.82 7.86 -25.45
N THR A 205 4.98 7.95 -26.11
CA THR A 205 5.60 9.23 -26.49
C THR A 205 5.78 9.39 -27.99
N THR A 206 5.34 8.40 -28.78
CA THR A 206 5.46 8.44 -30.24
C THR A 206 4.17 8.99 -30.87
N PRO A 207 4.23 10.08 -31.65
CA PRO A 207 3.09 10.54 -32.45
C PRO A 207 2.66 9.51 -33.49
N SER A 208 1.35 9.45 -33.79
CA SER A 208 0.78 8.60 -34.84
C SER A 208 1.12 9.05 -36.26
N GLY A 209 1.63 10.28 -36.41
CA GLY A 209 2.04 10.85 -37.68
C GLY A 209 2.38 12.33 -37.54
N ASP A 210 2.45 13.00 -38.70
CA ASP A 210 2.71 14.43 -38.79
C ASP A 210 1.42 15.19 -39.07
N SER A 211 1.36 16.42 -38.57
CA SER A 211 0.23 17.32 -38.72
C SER A 211 0.17 17.93 -40.13
N GLY A 212 -1.05 18.16 -40.62
CA GLY A 212 -1.25 19.00 -41.79
C GLY A 212 -0.94 20.47 -41.46
N GLY A 213 -0.41 21.24 -42.41
CA GLY A 213 -0.28 22.70 -42.22
C GLY A 213 -1.63 23.41 -42.10
N VAL A 214 -1.60 24.72 -41.86
CA VAL A 214 -2.78 25.60 -41.87
C VAL A 214 -2.94 26.19 -43.27
N SER A 215 -4.15 26.17 -43.81
CA SER A 215 -4.49 26.77 -45.11
C SER A 215 -4.75 28.27 -44.91
N VAL A 216 -3.93 29.13 -45.53
CA VAL A 216 -4.01 30.58 -45.36
C VAL A 216 -4.37 31.26 -46.68
N ILE A 217 -5.41 32.09 -46.66
CA ILE A 217 -5.84 32.93 -47.79
C ILE A 217 -5.65 34.39 -47.40
N THR A 218 -4.85 35.13 -48.17
CA THR A 218 -4.60 36.55 -47.92
C THR A 218 -5.21 37.40 -49.04
N ASN A 219 -6.10 38.32 -48.70
CA ASN A 219 -6.72 39.28 -49.61
C ASN A 219 -7.30 38.65 -50.89
N GLY A 220 -7.96 37.49 -50.77
CA GLY A 220 -8.57 36.78 -51.91
C GLY A 220 -7.56 36.11 -52.85
N GLY A 221 -6.28 36.03 -52.46
CA GLY A 221 -5.25 35.28 -53.19
C GLY A 221 -5.42 33.76 -53.12
N PRO A 222 -4.52 32.99 -53.78
CA PRO A 222 -4.52 31.54 -53.67
C PRO A 222 -4.25 31.10 -52.23
N ALA A 223 -4.87 29.98 -51.83
CA ALA A 223 -4.58 29.36 -50.53
C ALA A 223 -3.14 28.83 -50.51
N THR A 224 -2.41 29.13 -49.44
CA THR A 224 -1.06 28.62 -49.16
C THR A 224 -1.08 27.81 -47.88
N THR A 225 -0.54 26.60 -47.92
CA THR A 225 -0.34 25.78 -46.72
C THR A 225 0.90 26.25 -45.96
N ILE A 226 0.74 26.54 -44.67
CA ILE A 226 1.80 26.97 -43.76
C ILE A 226 2.05 25.86 -42.75
N ASN A 227 3.29 25.39 -42.62
CA ASN A 227 3.61 24.25 -41.76
C ASN A 227 4.32 24.63 -40.46
N GLU A 228 5.03 25.76 -40.44
CA GLU A 228 5.79 26.19 -39.25
C GLU A 228 5.57 27.67 -38.92
N HIS A 229 5.79 28.59 -39.87
CA HIS A 229 5.68 30.02 -39.60
C HIS A 229 5.12 30.81 -40.78
N TYR A 230 4.03 31.56 -40.58
CA TYR A 230 3.44 32.41 -41.61
C TYR A 230 4.24 33.71 -41.77
N SER A 231 4.65 34.01 -43.01
CA SER A 231 5.48 35.14 -43.51
C SER A 231 6.92 34.74 -43.93
N THR A 232 7.50 33.74 -43.27
CA THR A 232 8.86 33.25 -43.54
C THR A 232 8.94 31.72 -43.51
N ASP A 233 7.89 31.03 -43.94
CA ASP A 233 7.89 29.55 -43.94
C ASP A 233 9.07 29.04 -44.78
N THR A 234 10.10 28.53 -44.11
CA THR A 234 11.36 28.11 -44.76
C THR A 234 11.49 26.59 -44.83
N THR A 235 10.57 25.85 -44.20
CA THR A 235 10.59 24.41 -44.10
C THR A 235 9.53 23.77 -45.00
N ASN A 236 9.91 22.67 -45.66
CA ASN A 236 9.01 21.87 -46.51
C ASN A 236 8.38 20.69 -45.75
N GLY A 237 8.52 20.63 -44.41
CA GLY A 237 8.18 19.46 -43.61
C GLY A 237 7.00 19.71 -42.67
N SER A 238 6.06 18.77 -42.62
CA SER A 238 5.03 18.72 -41.59
C SER A 238 5.65 18.54 -40.20
N GLN A 239 5.08 19.21 -39.19
CA GLN A 239 5.46 19.03 -37.78
C GLN A 239 4.78 17.79 -37.20
N PRO A 240 5.44 17.01 -36.32
CA PRO A 240 4.81 15.87 -35.66
C PRO A 240 3.51 16.25 -34.94
N LEU A 241 2.51 15.37 -34.98
CA LEU A 241 1.30 15.55 -34.18
C LEU A 241 1.63 15.50 -32.68
N ASP A 242 0.84 16.20 -31.86
CA ASP A 242 0.97 16.13 -30.41
C ASP A 242 0.59 14.74 -29.91
N TYR A 243 1.58 13.96 -29.45
CA TYR A 243 1.37 12.59 -28.97
C TYR A 243 0.44 12.51 -27.76
N ARG A 244 0.10 13.63 -27.08
CA ARG A 244 -0.91 13.64 -26.01
C ARG A 244 -2.31 13.38 -26.56
N LEU A 245 -2.58 13.79 -27.80
CA LEU A 245 -3.84 13.55 -28.51
C LEU A 245 -3.72 12.41 -29.52
N PHE A 246 -2.66 12.45 -30.33
CA PHE A 246 -2.47 11.64 -31.53
C PHE A 246 -1.30 10.66 -31.35
N THR A 247 -1.51 9.66 -30.51
CA THR A 247 -0.48 8.69 -30.13
C THR A 247 -0.46 7.48 -31.05
N ASP A 248 0.74 6.98 -31.38
CA ASP A 248 0.92 5.65 -31.96
C ASP A 248 0.92 4.59 -30.85
N THR A 249 -0.25 4.02 -30.54
CA THR A 249 -0.38 3.00 -29.49
C THR A 249 0.23 1.65 -29.87
N SER A 250 0.78 1.50 -31.08
CA SER A 250 1.59 0.32 -31.44
C SER A 250 3.04 0.44 -30.99
N LYS A 251 3.48 1.65 -30.60
CA LYS A 251 4.83 1.96 -30.14
C LYS A 251 4.81 2.40 -28.68
N THR A 252 4.57 1.43 -27.80
CA THR A 252 4.51 1.65 -26.35
C THR A 252 5.56 0.81 -25.63
N SER A 253 6.01 1.29 -24.49
CA SER A 253 6.83 0.50 -23.55
C SER A 253 6.09 0.32 -22.24
N ALA A 254 6.09 -0.90 -21.71
CA ALA A 254 5.57 -1.14 -20.36
C ALA A 254 6.55 -0.57 -19.33
N ILE A 255 6.02 0.12 -18.33
CA ILE A 255 6.76 0.72 -17.23
C ILE A 255 6.09 0.35 -15.90
N ALA A 256 6.81 0.53 -14.80
CA ALA A 256 6.16 0.49 -13.49
C ALA A 256 5.08 1.58 -13.39
N GLY A 257 4.05 1.39 -12.59
CA GLY A 257 3.06 2.43 -12.30
C GLY A 257 2.31 2.16 -11.01
N GLY A 258 1.71 3.21 -10.45
CA GLY A 258 0.94 3.15 -9.21
C GLY A 258 -0.48 3.64 -9.40
N PHE A 259 -1.45 3.05 -8.69
CA PHE A 259 -2.83 3.51 -8.65
C PHE A 259 -3.19 3.95 -7.23
N THR A 260 -3.66 5.20 -7.10
CA THR A 260 -4.08 5.76 -5.81
C THR A 260 -5.57 6.08 -5.86
N PHE A 261 -6.37 5.30 -5.14
CA PHE A 261 -7.81 5.51 -5.00
C PHE A 261 -8.14 6.27 -3.72
N GLY A 262 -9.21 7.08 -3.77
CA GLY A 262 -9.80 7.67 -2.58
C GLY A 262 -10.39 6.60 -1.66
N THR A 263 -11.49 5.97 -2.10
CA THR A 263 -12.13 4.86 -1.36
C THR A 263 -12.72 3.85 -2.34
N ILE A 264 -12.57 2.57 -2.01
CA ILE A 264 -13.19 1.43 -2.69
C ILE A 264 -14.20 0.81 -1.73
N THR A 265 -15.48 0.85 -2.07
CA THR A 265 -16.58 0.34 -1.24
C THR A 265 -17.35 -0.75 -1.96
N GLY A 266 -17.53 -1.90 -1.32
CA GLY A 266 -18.26 -3.06 -1.83
C GLY A 266 -18.61 -4.03 -0.72
N THR A 267 -19.21 -5.18 -1.03
CA THR A 267 -19.39 -6.28 -0.07
C THR A 267 -18.15 -7.15 0.04
N ALA A 268 -17.60 -7.58 -1.10
CA ALA A 268 -16.28 -8.18 -1.24
C ALA A 268 -15.45 -7.31 -2.21
N ILE A 269 -14.14 -7.27 -2.00
CA ILE A 269 -13.24 -6.43 -2.80
C ILE A 269 -12.07 -7.28 -3.33
N ASP A 270 -12.05 -7.49 -4.64
CA ASP A 270 -11.00 -8.21 -5.37
C ASP A 270 -10.13 -7.22 -6.16
N LEU A 271 -8.84 -7.16 -5.84
CA LEU A 271 -7.88 -6.25 -6.48
C LEU A 271 -6.73 -7.06 -7.07
N ALA A 272 -6.61 -7.13 -8.39
CA ALA A 272 -5.60 -7.99 -9.02
C ALA A 272 -4.81 -7.29 -10.12
N ALA A 273 -3.49 -7.40 -10.10
CA ALA A 273 -2.67 -7.17 -11.27
C ALA A 273 -2.87 -8.30 -12.30
N SER A 274 -3.04 -7.95 -13.57
CA SER A 274 -3.17 -8.95 -14.65
C SER A 274 -1.86 -9.69 -14.95
N GLN A 275 -0.74 -9.16 -14.48
CA GLN A 275 0.60 -9.76 -14.56
C GLN A 275 1.27 -9.62 -13.20
N PRO A 276 0.90 -10.46 -12.22
CA PRO A 276 1.32 -10.28 -10.84
C PRO A 276 2.75 -10.77 -10.59
N GLU A 277 3.37 -11.46 -11.54
CA GLU A 277 4.71 -12.05 -11.39
C GLU A 277 5.77 -11.00 -11.01
N SER A 278 6.71 -11.38 -10.16
CA SER A 278 7.83 -10.56 -9.67
C SER A 278 8.72 -9.97 -10.77
N THR A 279 8.72 -10.58 -11.96
CA THR A 279 9.49 -10.15 -13.14
C THR A 279 8.72 -9.20 -14.07
N ALA A 280 7.42 -9.03 -13.86
CA ALA A 280 6.60 -8.10 -14.64
C ALA A 280 6.87 -6.63 -14.20
N PRO A 281 6.52 -5.63 -15.03
CA PRO A 281 6.50 -4.25 -14.58
C PRO A 281 5.65 -4.11 -13.30
N ARG A 282 6.21 -3.40 -12.30
CA ARG A 282 5.56 -3.23 -10.99
C ARG A 282 4.25 -2.46 -11.13
N ILE A 283 3.22 -2.95 -10.47
CA ILE A 283 1.94 -2.28 -10.29
C ILE A 283 1.75 -2.10 -8.79
N ASP A 284 1.84 -0.85 -8.33
CA ASP A 284 1.60 -0.48 -6.93
C ASP A 284 0.14 -0.05 -6.75
N ILE A 285 -0.43 -0.28 -5.55
CA ILE A 285 -1.76 0.19 -5.20
C ILE A 285 -1.77 0.88 -3.84
N THR A 286 -2.50 1.99 -3.76
CA THR A 286 -2.85 2.67 -2.51
C THR A 286 -4.35 2.98 -2.51
N ALA A 287 -5.09 2.53 -1.48
CA ALA A 287 -6.52 2.81 -1.39
C ALA A 287 -7.04 2.79 0.05
N THR A 288 -8.10 3.55 0.31
CA THR A 288 -9.00 3.27 1.44
C THR A 288 -10.02 2.24 1.00
N THR A 289 -10.41 1.31 1.86
CA THR A 289 -11.42 0.29 1.60
C THR A 289 -12.56 0.39 2.60
N ASN A 290 -13.72 -0.11 2.17
CA ASN A 290 -14.86 -0.37 3.03
C ASN A 290 -15.63 -1.58 2.49
N HIS A 291 -15.43 -2.74 3.12
CA HIS A 291 -16.07 -4.00 2.72
C HIS A 291 -17.23 -4.42 3.65
N ALA A 292 -17.77 -3.45 4.40
CA ALA A 292 -18.96 -3.60 5.26
C ALA A 292 -18.92 -4.78 6.25
N ASP A 293 -17.74 -5.20 6.71
CA ASP A 293 -17.50 -6.27 7.71
C ASP A 293 -18.11 -7.64 7.39
N THR A 294 -18.58 -7.89 6.16
CA THR A 294 -19.37 -9.09 5.84
C THR A 294 -18.65 -10.12 4.99
N HIS A 295 -17.70 -9.69 4.16
CA HIS A 295 -16.87 -10.57 3.35
C HIS A 295 -15.40 -10.20 3.52
N ASP A 296 -14.59 -10.53 2.54
CA ASP A 296 -13.15 -10.42 2.52
C ASP A 296 -12.65 -9.44 1.47
N LEU A 297 -11.39 -9.04 1.66
CA LEU A 297 -10.59 -8.36 0.68
C LEU A 297 -9.48 -9.29 0.19
N ASP A 298 -9.38 -9.42 -1.14
CA ASP A 298 -8.28 -10.08 -1.83
C ASP A 298 -7.46 -9.06 -2.61
N ALA A 299 -6.14 -9.14 -2.52
CA ALA A 299 -5.23 -8.27 -3.28
C ALA A 299 -4.01 -9.03 -3.78
N LEU A 300 -3.73 -8.97 -5.08
CA LEU A 300 -2.58 -9.62 -5.71
C LEU A 300 -1.86 -8.67 -6.67
N PHE A 301 -0.65 -8.24 -6.34
CA PHE A 301 0.09 -7.26 -7.14
C PHE A 301 1.56 -7.65 -7.37
N SER A 302 2.13 -7.17 -8.48
CA SER A 302 3.56 -7.25 -8.75
C SER A 302 4.37 -6.20 -7.99
N GLY A 303 3.72 -5.13 -7.53
CA GLY A 303 4.29 -4.05 -6.71
C GLY A 303 3.72 -4.01 -5.28
N SER A 304 4.00 -2.94 -4.56
CA SER A 304 3.60 -2.75 -3.16
C SER A 304 2.10 -2.52 -3.02
N ILE A 305 1.54 -2.98 -1.91
CA ILE A 305 0.13 -2.86 -1.55
C ILE A 305 0.03 -1.99 -0.30
N THR A 306 -0.75 -0.92 -0.35
CA THR A 306 -1.05 -0.07 0.81
C THR A 306 -2.55 0.15 0.93
N LEU A 307 -3.19 -0.48 1.90
CA LEU A 307 -4.66 -0.42 2.06
C LEU A 307 -5.05 0.03 3.47
N THR A 308 -6.10 0.84 3.55
CA THR A 308 -6.68 1.29 4.82
C THR A 308 -8.16 0.94 4.89
N GLU A 309 -8.55 0.02 5.75
CA GLU A 309 -9.96 -0.26 6.04
C GLU A 309 -10.53 0.82 6.97
N SER A 310 -11.57 1.49 6.48
CA SER A 310 -12.14 2.67 7.12
C SER A 310 -13.18 2.34 8.19
N ALA A 311 -13.79 1.16 8.14
CA ALA A 311 -14.84 0.75 9.05
C ALA A 311 -14.68 -0.72 9.48
N GLY A 312 -14.92 -0.95 10.77
CA GLY A 312 -14.89 -2.29 11.37
C GLY A 312 -13.58 -3.06 11.18
N ASP A 313 -13.70 -4.38 11.06
CA ASP A 313 -12.55 -5.28 10.97
C ASP A 313 -12.04 -5.32 9.54
N PHE A 314 -10.72 -5.25 9.36
CA PHE A 314 -10.08 -5.53 8.08
C PHE A 314 -10.01 -7.04 7.87
N ARG A 315 -11.07 -7.61 7.28
CA ARG A 315 -11.19 -9.03 6.99
C ARG A 315 -10.49 -9.34 5.66
N ILE A 316 -9.45 -10.16 5.70
CA ILE A 316 -8.65 -10.47 4.51
C ILE A 316 -8.90 -11.90 4.02
N GLY A 317 -8.94 -12.07 2.70
CA GLY A 317 -8.84 -13.37 2.03
C GLY A 317 -7.36 -13.69 1.86
N THR A 318 -6.71 -13.09 0.87
CA THR A 318 -5.27 -13.12 0.66
C THR A 318 -4.77 -11.78 0.17
N VAL A 319 -3.73 -11.23 0.81
CA VAL A 319 -3.05 -10.02 0.38
C VAL A 319 -1.60 -10.35 0.05
N GLN A 320 -1.25 -10.31 -1.23
CA GLN A 320 0.04 -10.73 -1.74
C GLN A 320 0.68 -9.69 -2.66
N SER A 321 1.85 -9.22 -2.25
CA SER A 321 2.80 -8.53 -3.12
C SER A 321 3.92 -9.48 -3.55
N ASN A 322 4.16 -9.58 -4.86
CA ASN A 322 5.20 -10.44 -5.41
C ASN A 322 6.58 -9.79 -5.52
N ALA A 323 6.67 -8.46 -5.46
CA ALA A 323 7.98 -7.78 -5.47
C ALA A 323 8.08 -6.58 -4.52
N GLY A 324 7.07 -6.29 -3.72
CA GLY A 324 7.01 -5.13 -2.84
C GLY A 324 6.46 -5.45 -1.45
N ALA A 325 6.21 -4.38 -0.69
CA ALA A 325 5.75 -4.46 0.68
C ALA A 325 4.23 -4.58 0.75
N VAL A 326 3.72 -5.12 1.86
CA VAL A 326 2.31 -5.04 2.22
C VAL A 326 2.16 -4.15 3.45
N SER A 327 1.34 -3.11 3.33
CA SER A 327 0.96 -2.23 4.44
C SER A 327 -0.56 -2.18 4.57
N LEU A 328 -1.09 -2.66 5.70
CA LEU A 328 -2.52 -2.68 5.99
C LEU A 328 -2.81 -1.88 7.27
N THR A 329 -3.85 -1.06 7.23
CA THR A 329 -4.34 -0.32 8.40
C THR A 329 -5.83 -0.57 8.59
N SER A 330 -6.26 -1.01 9.77
CA SER A 330 -7.66 -0.94 10.21
C SER A 330 -7.85 0.27 11.12
N VAL A 331 -8.77 1.16 10.77
CA VAL A 331 -9.05 2.37 11.55
C VAL A 331 -9.93 2.08 12.78
N ALA A 332 -10.87 1.14 12.68
CA ALA A 332 -11.92 0.97 13.69
C ALA A 332 -11.97 -0.43 14.31
N GLY A 333 -11.25 -1.40 13.77
CA GLY A 333 -11.32 -2.79 14.21
C GLY A 333 -9.98 -3.49 14.15
N SER A 334 -10.06 -4.81 13.99
CA SER A 334 -8.92 -5.72 13.96
C SER A 334 -8.48 -6.00 12.53
N ILE A 335 -7.29 -6.56 12.35
CA ILE A 335 -6.86 -7.16 11.08
C ILE A 335 -6.90 -8.68 11.29
N ILE A 336 -7.76 -9.37 10.55
CA ILE A 336 -8.00 -10.81 10.68
C ILE A 336 -8.16 -11.41 9.28
N ASP A 337 -7.66 -12.62 9.07
CA ASP A 337 -8.06 -13.39 7.89
C ASP A 337 -9.43 -14.04 8.11
N VAL A 338 -10.06 -14.42 7.00
CA VAL A 338 -11.38 -15.09 7.02
C VAL A 338 -11.26 -16.60 6.90
N ALA A 339 -10.05 -17.13 6.78
CA ALA A 339 -9.86 -18.55 6.67
C ALA A 339 -10.23 -19.21 8.00
N THR A 340 -10.46 -20.52 7.95
CA THR A 340 -10.67 -21.30 9.17
C THR A 340 -9.66 -22.40 9.19
N GLU A 341 -8.77 -22.37 10.18
CA GLU A 341 -7.64 -23.28 10.25
C GLU A 341 -7.81 -24.30 11.39
N PRO A 342 -7.27 -25.53 11.26
CA PRO A 342 -7.30 -26.48 12.35
C PRO A 342 -6.32 -26.06 13.47
N GLY A 343 -6.84 -25.42 14.51
CA GLY A 343 -6.04 -25.06 15.69
C GLY A 343 -6.02 -23.55 15.90
N HIS A 344 -4.88 -23.03 16.34
CA HIS A 344 -4.68 -21.58 16.49
C HIS A 344 -3.93 -20.97 15.30
N ALA A 345 -3.31 -21.76 14.43
CA ALA A 345 -2.50 -21.28 13.32
C ALA A 345 -2.27 -22.38 12.27
N GLY A 346 -1.86 -21.99 11.06
CA GLY A 346 -1.77 -22.86 9.90
C GLY A 346 -0.57 -22.58 8.98
N PRO A 347 -0.31 -23.47 8.00
CA PRO A 347 0.86 -23.36 7.13
C PRO A 347 0.69 -22.39 5.96
N THR A 348 -0.50 -21.80 5.79
CA THR A 348 -0.83 -20.95 4.65
C THR A 348 -0.73 -19.49 5.07
N PRO A 349 0.18 -18.69 4.50
CA PRO A 349 0.20 -17.26 4.76
C PRO A 349 -0.95 -16.54 4.06
N TRP A 350 -1.59 -15.61 4.75
CA TRP A 350 -2.66 -14.76 4.23
C TRP A 350 -2.18 -13.35 3.90
N ILE A 351 -1.06 -12.93 4.50
CA ILE A 351 -0.34 -11.70 4.13
C ILE A 351 1.07 -12.04 3.67
N ILE A 352 1.38 -11.67 2.44
CA ILE A 352 2.62 -12.08 1.77
C ILE A 352 3.28 -10.85 1.16
N GLY A 353 4.51 -10.55 1.57
CA GLY A 353 5.27 -9.42 1.06
C GLY A 353 6.74 -9.50 1.44
N ASN A 354 7.59 -8.65 0.85
CA ASN A 354 8.99 -8.58 1.26
C ASN A 354 9.20 -7.81 2.58
N ALA A 355 8.20 -7.03 2.98
CA ALA A 355 8.05 -6.33 4.24
C ALA A 355 6.56 -6.32 4.59
N VAL A 356 6.23 -6.40 5.87
CA VAL A 356 4.84 -6.46 6.34
C VAL A 356 4.62 -5.42 7.44
N SER A 357 3.72 -4.46 7.19
CA SER A 357 3.35 -3.44 8.17
C SER A 357 1.85 -3.44 8.41
N LEU A 358 1.44 -3.82 9.62
CA LEU A 358 0.05 -3.97 10.02
C LEU A 358 -0.26 -3.02 11.19
N VAL A 359 -1.33 -2.24 11.04
CA VAL A 359 -1.77 -1.29 12.08
C VAL A 359 -3.26 -1.46 12.35
N ALA A 360 -3.62 -1.96 13.54
CA ALA A 360 -5.00 -2.00 14.03
C ALA A 360 -5.21 -0.91 15.09
N MET A 361 -5.77 0.22 14.69
CA MET A 361 -5.85 1.42 15.55
C MET A 361 -6.74 1.22 16.79
N GLU A 362 -7.80 0.41 16.67
CA GLU A 362 -8.74 0.17 17.78
C GLU A 362 -8.88 -1.30 18.18
N GLY A 363 -8.50 -2.24 17.30
CA GLY A 363 -8.61 -3.68 17.50
C GLY A 363 -7.28 -4.41 17.66
N ALA A 364 -7.29 -5.71 17.33
CA ALA A 364 -6.15 -6.62 17.39
C ALA A 364 -5.58 -6.93 16.01
N ILE A 365 -4.40 -7.55 15.95
CA ILE A 365 -3.88 -8.22 14.75
C ILE A 365 -3.95 -9.72 15.03
N GLY A 366 -4.76 -10.45 14.27
CA GLY A 366 -5.10 -11.84 14.56
C GLY A 366 -5.90 -12.01 15.85
N THR A 367 -6.10 -13.26 16.26
CA THR A 367 -6.75 -13.66 17.52
C THR A 367 -6.00 -14.81 18.19
N LEU A 368 -6.25 -15.07 19.48
CA LEU A 368 -5.67 -16.25 20.14
C LEU A 368 -6.25 -17.57 19.65
N SER A 369 -7.45 -17.56 19.06
CA SER A 369 -8.07 -18.74 18.46
C SER A 369 -7.65 -18.96 17.01
N ASP A 370 -7.06 -17.96 16.38
CA ASP A 370 -6.77 -17.88 14.95
C ASP A 370 -5.73 -16.77 14.76
N LEU A 371 -4.46 -17.14 14.80
CA LEU A 371 -3.33 -16.24 14.61
C LEU A 371 -3.37 -15.77 13.15
N LEU A 372 -2.84 -14.58 12.89
CA LEU A 372 -2.70 -14.11 11.52
C LEU A 372 -1.40 -14.63 10.91
N GLU A 373 -1.50 -15.46 9.87
CA GLU A 373 -0.34 -16.01 9.16
C GLU A 373 0.25 -15.03 8.14
N ILE A 374 1.56 -14.85 8.20
CA ILE A 374 2.33 -14.00 7.28
C ILE A 374 3.49 -14.76 6.62
N ASP A 375 3.90 -14.31 5.44
CA ASP A 375 5.19 -14.63 4.80
C ASP A 375 5.89 -13.28 4.52
N SER A 376 6.74 -12.86 5.46
CA SER A 376 7.55 -11.64 5.34
C SER A 376 8.93 -11.90 4.72
N SER A 377 9.33 -13.18 4.63
CA SER A 377 10.63 -13.60 4.10
C SER A 377 10.62 -13.87 2.58
N ARG A 378 9.65 -13.30 1.85
CA ARG A 378 9.48 -13.54 0.41
C ARG A 378 10.55 -12.81 -0.42
N GLN A 379 11.71 -13.44 -0.53
CA GLN A 379 12.86 -12.93 -1.29
C GLN A 379 13.12 -13.64 -2.63
N ALA A 380 12.44 -14.75 -2.90
CA ALA A 380 12.89 -15.77 -3.87
C ALA A 380 13.11 -15.28 -5.32
N ASP A 381 12.56 -14.13 -5.70
CA ASP A 381 12.70 -13.55 -7.04
C ASP A 381 13.26 -12.11 -7.06
N LEU A 382 13.72 -11.60 -5.91
CA LEU A 382 14.25 -10.25 -5.81
C LEU A 382 15.74 -10.21 -6.17
N THR A 383 16.18 -9.16 -6.86
CA THR A 383 17.63 -8.93 -7.05
C THR A 383 18.30 -8.71 -5.68
N PRO A 384 19.62 -8.95 -5.51
CA PRO A 384 20.29 -8.70 -4.23
C PRO A 384 20.14 -7.27 -3.69
N GLN A 385 19.88 -6.29 -4.56
CA GLN A 385 19.58 -4.90 -4.17
C GLN A 385 18.13 -4.70 -3.65
N GLN A 386 17.24 -5.66 -3.90
CA GLN A 386 15.84 -5.68 -3.47
C GLN A 386 15.57 -6.70 -2.36
N ALA A 387 16.46 -7.68 -2.18
CA ALA A 387 16.34 -8.83 -1.27
C ALA A 387 16.91 -8.54 0.14
N ALA A 388 16.67 -7.36 0.69
CA ALA A 388 16.83 -7.20 2.14
C ALA A 388 15.57 -7.76 2.81
N ASP A 389 15.71 -8.48 3.92
CA ASP A 389 14.56 -8.86 4.74
C ASP A 389 13.88 -7.57 5.16
N GLY A 390 12.67 -7.34 4.67
CA GLY A 390 11.92 -6.15 4.99
C GLY A 390 11.32 -6.28 6.38
N PRO A 391 11.27 -5.20 7.15
CA PRO A 391 10.85 -5.26 8.53
C PRO A 391 9.40 -5.68 8.68
N VAL A 392 9.12 -6.40 9.75
CA VAL A 392 7.80 -6.69 10.28
C VAL A 392 7.45 -5.65 11.33
N ILE A 393 6.43 -4.84 11.03
CA ILE A 393 5.91 -3.79 11.91
C ILE A 393 4.45 -4.13 12.24
N LEU A 394 4.15 -4.40 13.50
CA LEU A 394 2.83 -4.80 13.98
C LEU A 394 2.41 -3.85 15.10
N LYS A 395 1.35 -3.05 14.90
CA LYS A 395 0.88 -2.10 15.92
C LYS A 395 -0.62 -2.26 16.14
N ALA A 396 -1.00 -2.69 17.33
CA ALA A 396 -2.40 -2.87 17.70
C ALA A 396 -2.72 -2.16 19.02
N ARG A 397 -3.94 -1.66 19.14
CA ARG A 397 -4.46 -1.20 20.43
C ARG A 397 -4.70 -2.38 21.38
N ALA A 398 -5.37 -3.42 20.88
CA ALA A 398 -5.57 -4.68 21.59
C ALA A 398 -4.35 -5.61 21.38
N GLY A 399 -4.54 -6.93 21.20
CA GLY A 399 -3.44 -7.90 21.07
C GLY A 399 -2.79 -7.99 19.69
N VAL A 400 -1.60 -8.60 19.64
CA VAL A 400 -0.92 -9.00 18.40
C VAL A 400 -0.66 -10.51 18.46
N PHE A 401 -1.25 -11.26 17.55
CA PHE A 401 -1.19 -12.72 17.48
C PHE A 401 -0.86 -13.13 16.04
N VAL A 402 0.43 -13.37 15.77
CA VAL A 402 0.95 -13.54 14.39
C VAL A 402 1.84 -14.77 14.28
N GLN A 403 1.75 -15.46 13.14
CA GLN A 403 2.63 -16.57 12.77
C GLN A 403 3.39 -16.26 11.49
N GLU A 404 4.73 -16.33 11.52
CA GLU A 404 5.55 -16.37 10.32
C GLU A 404 5.59 -17.79 9.76
N THR A 405 5.17 -17.96 8.52
CA THR A 405 5.06 -19.28 7.90
C THR A 405 6.37 -19.75 7.28
N LYS A 406 7.32 -18.83 7.03
CA LYS A 406 8.57 -19.14 6.32
C LYS A 406 9.71 -18.24 6.76
N GLY A 407 10.91 -18.81 6.89
CA GLY A 407 12.11 -18.02 7.19
C GLY A 407 12.06 -17.34 8.55
N ASP A 408 12.87 -16.32 8.75
CA ASP A 408 12.90 -15.57 10.01
C ASP A 408 11.84 -14.45 9.98
N MET A 409 11.18 -14.21 11.12
CA MET A 409 10.35 -13.03 11.34
C MET A 409 11.26 -11.88 11.77
N ALA A 410 11.64 -11.01 10.83
CA ALA A 410 12.51 -9.86 11.08
C ALA A 410 11.69 -8.67 11.60
N ILE A 411 11.55 -8.54 12.92
CA ILE A 411 10.73 -7.50 13.56
C ILE A 411 11.47 -6.17 13.71
N ASP A 412 10.75 -5.07 13.53
CA ASP A 412 11.24 -3.70 13.80
C ASP A 412 10.43 -3.04 14.91
N ALA A 413 9.11 -3.27 14.94
CA ALA A 413 8.26 -2.79 16.02
C ALA A 413 7.00 -3.64 16.17
N VAL A 414 6.79 -4.20 17.36
CA VAL A 414 5.62 -4.98 17.74
C VAL A 414 4.99 -4.38 18.99
N LEU A 415 3.82 -3.77 18.83
CA LEU A 415 3.12 -3.05 19.89
C LEU A 415 1.73 -3.62 20.12
N SER A 416 1.43 -3.93 21.38
CA SER A 416 0.09 -4.05 21.94
C SER A 416 -0.09 -3.02 23.05
N GLN A 417 -1.04 -2.09 22.92
CA GLN A 417 -1.23 -1.04 23.91
C GLN A 417 -1.90 -1.54 25.20
N THR A 418 -2.88 -2.44 25.09
CA THR A 418 -3.72 -2.86 26.23
C THR A 418 -3.68 -4.35 26.55
N GLU A 419 -3.21 -5.18 25.63
CA GLU A 419 -3.24 -6.64 25.76
C GLU A 419 -1.85 -7.26 25.57
N ASP A 420 -1.77 -8.36 24.83
CA ASP A 420 -0.68 -9.31 24.83
C ASP A 420 -0.10 -9.49 23.42
N VAL A 421 1.14 -9.96 23.36
CA VAL A 421 1.85 -10.31 22.11
C VAL A 421 2.14 -11.81 22.12
N LEU A 422 1.72 -12.50 21.07
CA LEU A 422 2.14 -13.86 20.71
C LEU A 422 2.74 -13.82 19.31
N LEU A 423 4.02 -14.11 19.20
CA LEU A 423 4.69 -14.30 17.92
C LEU A 423 5.13 -15.76 17.81
N THR A 424 4.80 -16.38 16.68
CA THR A 424 5.22 -17.75 16.39
C THR A 424 5.88 -17.86 15.02
N THR A 425 6.73 -18.86 14.82
CA THR A 425 7.28 -19.20 13.50
C THR A 425 7.09 -20.68 13.18
N LEU A 426 6.89 -21.02 11.91
CA LEU A 426 6.90 -22.42 11.43
C LEU A 426 8.28 -22.90 10.98
N ALA A 427 9.12 -21.94 10.58
CA ALA A 427 10.52 -22.11 10.23
C ALA A 427 11.30 -20.90 10.77
N GLY A 428 12.62 -20.98 10.87
CA GLY A 428 13.44 -19.84 11.28
C GLY A 428 13.21 -19.35 12.72
N GLY A 429 13.72 -18.17 13.01
CA GLY A 429 13.65 -17.48 14.30
C GLY A 429 12.86 -16.18 14.25
N ILE A 430 12.79 -15.51 15.40
CA ILE A 430 12.36 -14.11 15.48
C ILE A 430 13.63 -13.30 15.69
N VAL A 431 13.91 -12.37 14.79
CA VAL A 431 15.13 -11.56 14.80
C VAL A 431 14.76 -10.09 14.72
N GLU A 432 15.58 -9.24 15.29
CA GLU A 432 15.45 -7.80 15.09
C GLU A 432 15.92 -7.45 13.67
N ALA A 433 15.12 -6.68 12.94
CA ALA A 433 15.46 -6.18 11.62
C ALA A 433 16.58 -5.14 11.74
N GLU A 434 17.61 -5.22 10.87
CA GLU A 434 18.70 -4.24 10.84
C GLU A 434 18.24 -2.89 10.24
N THR A 435 17.27 -2.23 10.87
CA THR A 435 16.85 -0.88 10.49
C THR A 435 17.69 0.14 11.24
N SER A 436 17.77 1.37 10.74
CA SER A 436 18.62 2.44 11.31
C SER A 436 18.13 2.99 12.66
N GLU A 437 17.30 2.26 13.38
CA GLU A 437 16.77 2.63 14.70
C GLU A 437 17.91 2.68 15.73
N SER A 438 17.75 3.57 16.71
CA SER A 438 18.79 3.80 17.72
C SER A 438 18.82 2.63 18.69
N ALA A 439 19.93 1.88 18.71
CA ALA A 439 20.18 0.79 19.65
C ALA A 439 19.62 1.10 21.06
N GLY A 440 18.80 0.20 21.61
CA GLY A 440 18.22 0.32 22.95
C GLY A 440 16.79 0.88 23.02
N ARG A 441 16.09 1.02 21.89
CA ARG A 441 14.62 1.18 21.87
C ARG A 441 13.96 -0.19 21.88
N ALA A 442 12.76 -0.30 22.42
CA ALA A 442 11.99 -1.53 22.43
C ALA A 442 11.55 -1.92 21.02
N ASP A 443 11.79 -3.18 20.65
CA ASP A 443 11.23 -3.82 19.46
C ASP A 443 9.87 -4.42 19.78
N ILE A 444 9.65 -4.83 21.04
CA ILE A 444 8.36 -5.38 21.50
C ILE A 444 7.86 -4.62 22.74
N GLN A 445 6.62 -4.14 22.67
CA GLN A 445 5.93 -3.48 23.78
C GLN A 445 4.55 -4.10 24.02
N ALA A 446 4.37 -4.78 25.16
CA ALA A 446 3.10 -5.42 25.53
C ALA A 446 3.04 -5.83 27.00
N ARG A 447 1.85 -6.18 27.51
CA ARG A 447 1.69 -6.72 28.87
C ARG A 447 2.36 -8.07 29.00
N ASN A 448 1.83 -9.07 28.29
CA ASN A 448 2.37 -10.42 28.22
C ASN A 448 3.06 -10.61 26.86
N ILE A 449 4.21 -11.30 26.86
CA ILE A 449 4.97 -11.56 25.64
C ILE A 449 5.26 -13.07 25.60
N ASP A 450 4.78 -13.74 24.54
CA ASP A 450 5.08 -15.13 24.20
C ASP A 450 5.80 -15.16 22.85
N LEU A 451 7.01 -15.71 22.81
CA LEU A 451 7.80 -15.92 21.58
C LEU A 451 8.03 -17.41 21.38
N ILE A 452 7.54 -17.99 20.29
CA ILE A 452 7.65 -19.43 20.02
C ILE A 452 8.29 -19.64 18.65
N THR A 453 9.49 -20.20 18.59
CA THR A 453 10.21 -20.36 17.31
C THR A 453 10.43 -21.82 16.96
N VAL A 454 10.23 -22.15 15.68
CA VAL A 454 10.46 -23.49 15.13
C VAL A 454 11.58 -23.40 14.08
N GLY A 455 12.76 -23.93 14.38
CA GLY A 455 13.91 -23.92 13.46
C GLY A 455 14.93 -22.79 13.65
N GLY A 456 14.73 -21.88 14.63
CA GLY A 456 15.64 -20.78 14.92
C GLY A 456 15.52 -20.25 16.36
N GLY A 457 16.22 -19.14 16.64
CA GLY A 457 16.28 -18.50 17.95
C GLY A 457 15.35 -17.28 18.10
N ALA A 458 15.44 -16.60 19.24
CA ALA A 458 14.81 -15.29 19.48
C ALA A 458 15.91 -14.26 19.76
N GLY A 459 16.12 -13.33 18.82
CA GLY A 459 17.24 -12.37 18.84
C GLY A 459 18.61 -13.02 18.58
N THR A 460 19.60 -12.19 18.33
CA THR A 460 20.99 -12.61 18.14
C THR A 460 21.90 -12.03 19.22
N LEU A 461 23.11 -12.58 19.39
CA LEU A 461 24.04 -12.06 20.41
C LEU A 461 24.48 -10.61 20.13
N LEU A 462 24.51 -10.21 18.85
CA LEU A 462 24.91 -8.86 18.44
C LEU A 462 23.73 -7.90 18.33
N ASN A 463 22.52 -8.44 18.13
CA ASN A 463 21.26 -7.72 18.01
C ASN A 463 20.19 -8.47 18.83
N PRO A 464 20.21 -8.32 20.17
CA PRO A 464 19.19 -8.92 21.02
C PRO A 464 17.86 -8.20 20.83
N ILE A 465 16.75 -8.89 20.97
CA ILE A 465 15.44 -8.22 20.90
C ILE A 465 15.22 -7.41 22.19
N GLU A 466 14.95 -6.12 22.05
CA GLU A 466 14.59 -5.24 23.13
C GLU A 466 13.10 -5.34 23.47
N ILE A 467 12.77 -5.53 24.75
CA ILE A 467 11.38 -5.67 25.23
C ILE A 467 11.05 -4.62 26.30
N TYR A 468 9.95 -3.91 26.11
CA TYR A 468 9.34 -3.03 27.11
C TYR A 468 7.98 -3.59 27.53
N GLY A 469 7.96 -4.39 28.58
CA GLY A 469 6.79 -5.19 28.91
C GLY A 469 7.12 -6.34 29.85
N ALA A 470 6.26 -7.36 29.91
CA ALA A 470 6.53 -8.63 30.58
C ALA A 470 7.04 -8.52 32.04
N GLY A 471 6.66 -7.45 32.73
CA GLY A 471 7.16 -7.04 34.04
C GLY A 471 6.05 -6.49 34.92
N ARG A 472 6.38 -5.61 35.87
CA ARG A 472 5.37 -4.93 36.70
C ARG A 472 5.73 -3.49 36.99
N GLY A 473 4.73 -2.62 36.97
CA GLY A 473 4.87 -1.22 37.38
C GLY A 473 5.73 -0.37 36.46
N HIS A 474 5.74 -0.66 35.16
CA HIS A 474 6.39 0.13 34.12
C HIS A 474 6.03 1.62 34.19
N ARG A 475 6.95 2.48 33.74
CA ARG A 475 6.77 3.93 33.61
C ARG A 475 6.88 4.34 32.15
N GLN A 476 6.06 5.31 31.77
CA GLN A 476 6.15 5.92 30.45
C GLN A 476 7.55 6.49 30.22
N ASP A 477 8.19 6.05 29.15
CA ASP A 477 9.49 6.55 28.69
C ASP A 477 9.54 6.54 27.16
N THR A 478 9.38 7.72 26.57
CA THR A 478 9.33 7.89 25.11
C THR A 478 10.68 7.76 24.43
N SER A 479 11.78 7.69 25.18
CA SER A 479 13.12 7.50 24.60
C SER A 479 13.40 6.04 24.24
N ILE A 480 12.69 5.11 24.89
CA ILE A 480 12.87 3.66 24.73
C ILE A 480 11.58 2.94 24.31
N SER A 481 10.38 3.50 24.53
CA SER A 481 9.14 2.85 24.12
C SER A 481 8.84 3.00 22.63
N ILE A 482 8.03 2.08 22.08
CA ILE A 482 7.46 2.18 20.73
C ILE A 482 6.37 3.24 20.70
N ASP A 483 5.53 3.24 21.74
CA ASP A 483 4.42 4.18 21.92
C ASP A 483 4.29 4.62 23.39
N ASN A 484 3.48 5.65 23.66
CA ASN A 484 3.21 6.19 24.99
C ASN A 484 2.44 5.26 25.94
N ALA A 485 1.82 4.19 25.43
CA ALA A 485 1.14 3.21 26.27
C ALA A 485 2.09 2.59 27.32
N VAL A 486 1.63 2.44 28.56
CA VAL A 486 2.41 1.80 29.62
C VAL A 486 1.92 0.36 29.77
N PRO A 487 2.78 -0.65 29.56
CA PRO A 487 2.38 -2.04 29.72
C PRO A 487 1.86 -2.34 31.13
N GLY A 488 0.79 -3.14 31.20
CA GLY A 488 0.28 -3.68 32.46
C GLY A 488 1.23 -4.68 33.11
N VAL A 489 0.81 -5.27 34.23
CA VAL A 489 1.55 -6.38 34.84
C VAL A 489 1.47 -7.61 33.93
N GLY A 490 2.61 -8.19 33.60
CA GLY A 490 2.67 -9.40 32.79
C GLY A 490 3.88 -10.27 33.05
N ARG A 491 4.20 -11.10 32.05
CA ARG A 491 5.24 -12.14 32.09
C ARG A 491 5.81 -12.44 30.70
N LEU A 492 7.03 -12.95 30.68
CA LEU A 492 7.72 -13.43 29.48
C LEU A 492 7.64 -14.95 29.36
N VAL A 493 7.26 -15.43 28.18
CA VAL A 493 7.40 -16.82 27.76
C VAL A 493 8.22 -16.85 26.46
N VAL A 494 9.22 -17.71 26.40
CA VAL A 494 9.99 -17.99 25.18
C VAL A 494 10.19 -19.49 25.08
N ASP A 495 9.89 -20.06 23.92
CA ASP A 495 10.25 -21.44 23.56
C ASP A 495 10.94 -21.45 22.20
N ALA A 496 12.26 -21.66 22.20
CA ALA A 496 13.10 -21.52 21.02
C ALA A 496 13.91 -22.77 20.69
N GLN A 497 14.05 -23.04 19.38
CA GLN A 497 14.91 -24.11 18.86
C GLN A 497 16.33 -23.66 18.48
N GLY A 498 16.70 -22.43 18.85
CA GLY A 498 18.02 -21.84 18.72
C GLY A 498 18.43 -21.09 19.98
N ASP A 499 19.25 -20.06 19.84
CA ASP A 499 19.64 -19.18 20.96
C ASP A 499 18.52 -18.19 21.32
N VAL A 500 18.50 -17.72 22.56
CA VAL A 500 17.63 -16.63 23.02
C VAL A 500 18.51 -15.50 23.50
N ASN A 501 18.38 -14.31 22.92
CA ASN A 501 19.11 -13.11 23.29
C ASN A 501 18.12 -11.95 23.39
N LEU A 502 17.73 -11.59 24.62
CA LEU A 502 16.73 -10.56 24.90
C LEU A 502 17.24 -9.54 25.90
N THR A 503 16.85 -8.29 25.70
CA THR A 503 17.13 -7.17 26.62
C THR A 503 15.82 -6.53 27.06
N ALA A 504 15.50 -6.56 28.35
CA ALA A 504 14.41 -5.76 28.89
C ALA A 504 14.86 -4.30 29.04
N VAL A 505 14.14 -3.40 28.40
CA VAL A 505 14.33 -1.94 28.50
C VAL A 505 13.12 -1.33 29.19
N GLY A 506 13.31 -0.17 29.82
CA GLY A 506 12.24 0.50 30.55
C GLY A 506 12.70 1.11 31.85
N SER A 507 11.75 1.62 32.60
CA SER A 507 11.91 1.91 34.02
C SER A 507 10.63 1.56 34.76
N VAL A 508 10.73 1.38 36.08
CA VAL A 508 9.57 1.06 36.92
C VAL A 508 9.28 2.16 37.94
N ALA A 509 8.03 2.19 38.41
CA ALA A 509 7.55 3.21 39.33
C ALA A 509 7.99 3.00 40.77
N ASP A 510 8.03 1.74 41.18
CA ASP A 510 8.46 1.28 42.49
C ASP A 510 9.74 0.47 42.29
N PRO A 511 10.87 0.82 42.91
CA PRO A 511 12.13 0.12 42.72
C PRO A 511 12.12 -1.33 43.24
N THR A 512 11.07 -1.76 43.94
CA THR A 512 10.89 -3.17 44.34
C THR A 512 10.21 -4.03 43.26
N ASN A 513 9.70 -3.40 42.20
CA ASN A 513 9.09 -4.08 41.08
C ASN A 513 10.16 -4.65 40.13
N ALA A 514 9.78 -5.72 39.43
CA ALA A 514 10.64 -6.32 38.42
C ALA A 514 10.30 -5.77 37.04
N LEU A 515 11.32 -5.23 36.36
CA LEU A 515 11.21 -4.77 34.98
C LEU A 515 10.99 -5.97 34.04
N LEU A 516 11.59 -7.13 34.37
CA LEU A 516 11.39 -8.38 33.64
C LEU A 516 10.94 -9.52 34.57
N ARG A 517 9.89 -10.25 34.15
CA ARG A 517 9.34 -11.41 34.86
C ARG A 517 9.23 -12.66 33.98
N PRO A 518 10.30 -13.46 33.83
CA PRO A 518 10.26 -14.70 33.07
C PRO A 518 9.39 -15.76 33.78
N LEU A 519 8.39 -16.27 33.07
CA LEU A 519 7.61 -17.45 33.47
C LEU A 519 8.26 -18.73 32.91
N SER A 520 8.64 -18.73 31.64
CA SER A 520 9.39 -19.84 31.03
C SER A 520 10.21 -19.31 29.87
N VAL A 521 11.53 -19.47 29.92
CA VAL A 521 12.43 -19.17 28.80
C VAL A 521 13.24 -20.42 28.53
N THR A 522 12.91 -21.12 27.44
CA THR A 522 13.55 -22.38 27.04
C THR A 522 14.19 -22.24 25.67
N ALA A 523 15.42 -22.74 25.56
CA ALA A 523 16.19 -22.77 24.33
C ALA A 523 16.89 -24.13 24.18
N THR A 524 17.01 -24.63 22.95
CA THR A 524 17.96 -25.71 22.65
C THR A 524 19.40 -25.18 22.55
N GLY A 525 19.56 -23.88 22.27
CA GLY A 525 20.81 -23.14 22.31
C GLY A 525 21.04 -22.42 23.64
N SER A 526 21.83 -21.36 23.60
CA SER A 526 22.16 -20.53 24.76
C SER A 526 21.02 -19.56 25.09
N VAL A 527 20.91 -19.17 26.35
CA VAL A 527 19.97 -18.14 26.79
C VAL A 527 20.75 -16.98 27.40
N THR A 528 20.54 -15.78 26.87
CA THR A 528 21.01 -14.51 27.41
C THR A 528 19.80 -13.62 27.68
N LEU A 529 19.52 -13.38 28.95
CA LEU A 529 18.53 -12.40 29.39
C LEU A 529 19.26 -11.25 30.08
N THR A 530 19.05 -10.04 29.56
CA THR A 530 19.59 -8.81 30.14
C THR A 530 18.45 -7.91 30.55
N VAL A 531 18.55 -7.25 31.69
CA VAL A 531 17.77 -6.04 32.00
C VAL A 531 18.71 -4.86 31.83
N HIS A 532 18.26 -3.84 31.11
CA HIS A 532 19.01 -2.60 30.90
C HIS A 532 19.47 -2.03 32.24
N ASP A 533 20.65 -1.41 32.22
CA ASP A 533 21.31 -0.83 33.38
C ASP A 533 21.48 0.67 33.11
N SER A 534 20.76 1.48 33.87
CA SER A 534 20.76 2.94 33.79
C SER A 534 20.88 3.54 35.19
N ALA A 535 20.81 4.86 35.31
CA ALA A 535 20.86 5.49 36.63
C ALA A 535 19.54 5.38 37.43
N LEU A 536 18.60 4.53 36.98
CA LEU A 536 17.25 4.42 37.52
C LEU A 536 17.10 3.11 38.29
N ALA A 537 16.65 3.23 39.54
CA ALA A 537 16.33 2.05 40.33
C ALA A 537 15.10 1.28 39.80
N GLY A 538 15.09 -0.03 40.05
CA GLY A 538 14.02 -0.95 39.70
C GLY A 538 14.23 -1.73 38.40
N GLU A 539 15.44 -1.72 37.86
CA GLU A 539 15.89 -2.52 36.72
C GLU A 539 16.16 -3.97 37.16
N ASN A 540 15.17 -4.56 37.83
CA ASN A 540 15.25 -5.86 38.47
C ASN A 540 14.74 -6.97 37.54
N LEU A 541 15.28 -8.17 37.74
CA LEU A 541 14.77 -9.41 37.18
C LEU A 541 14.19 -10.31 38.28
N GLU A 542 12.98 -10.81 38.07
CA GLU A 542 12.31 -11.71 39.02
C GLU A 542 11.65 -12.88 38.29
N LEU A 543 12.08 -14.12 38.56
CA LEU A 543 11.35 -15.28 38.05
C LEU A 543 9.97 -15.38 38.68
N VAL A 544 8.97 -15.74 37.88
CA VAL A 544 7.59 -15.90 38.40
C VAL A 544 7.58 -17.05 39.43
N PRO A 545 7.14 -16.79 40.68
CA PRO A 545 7.15 -17.80 41.73
C PRO A 545 6.20 -18.96 41.43
N ALA A 546 6.48 -20.13 42.01
CA ALA A 546 5.57 -21.27 41.92
C ALA A 546 4.16 -20.92 42.42
N GLY A 547 3.14 -21.47 41.76
CA GLY A 547 1.76 -21.38 42.23
C GLY A 547 1.60 -22.06 43.61
N PRO A 548 0.62 -21.66 44.42
CA PRO A 548 0.36 -22.31 45.69
C PRO A 548 0.01 -23.79 45.48
N SER A 549 0.77 -24.69 46.13
CA SER A 549 0.49 -26.13 46.32
C SER A 549 -0.30 -26.83 45.20
N GLY A 550 0.33 -26.99 44.03
CA GLY A 550 -0.21 -27.78 42.91
C GLY A 550 -0.90 -26.95 41.81
N GLU A 551 -1.00 -25.63 41.98
CA GLU A 551 -1.45 -24.71 40.94
C GLU A 551 -0.30 -24.24 40.03
N ALA A 552 -0.63 -23.86 38.80
CA ALA A 552 0.33 -23.28 37.87
C ALA A 552 0.75 -21.87 38.33
N ALA A 553 2.03 -21.53 38.18
CA ALA A 553 2.54 -20.18 38.36
C ALA A 553 1.98 -19.20 37.31
N GLY A 554 1.64 -19.71 36.14
CA GLY A 554 0.97 -18.97 35.08
C GLY A 554 0.65 -19.87 33.89
N THR A 555 0.12 -19.27 32.84
CA THR A 555 -0.19 -19.95 31.57
C THR A 555 0.46 -19.22 30.41
N THR A 556 0.89 -19.96 29.40
CA THR A 556 1.15 -19.40 28.07
C THR A 556 -0.15 -18.82 27.51
N LEU A 557 -0.05 -17.95 26.50
CA LEU A 557 -1.21 -17.39 25.80
C LEU A 557 -2.02 -18.48 25.09
N LEU A 558 -1.35 -19.56 24.67
CA LEU A 558 -1.96 -20.78 24.11
C LEU A 558 -2.49 -21.77 25.17
N GLY A 559 -2.56 -21.35 26.44
CA GLY A 559 -3.22 -22.12 27.51
C GLY A 559 -2.39 -23.22 28.17
N THR A 560 -1.08 -23.31 27.89
CA THR A 560 -0.20 -24.29 28.56
C THR A 560 0.13 -23.81 29.97
N SER A 561 -0.22 -24.62 30.97
CA SER A 561 0.10 -24.35 32.38
C SER A 561 1.59 -24.54 32.67
N ILE A 562 2.22 -23.52 33.24
CA ILE A 562 3.61 -23.55 33.69
C ILE A 562 3.64 -23.52 35.23
N PRO A 563 4.22 -24.54 35.89
CA PRO A 563 4.15 -24.69 37.34
C PRO A 563 4.99 -23.67 38.13
N SER A 564 6.10 -23.22 37.57
CA SER A 564 7.00 -22.25 38.18
C SER A 564 7.94 -21.62 37.15
N GLY A 565 8.53 -20.47 37.51
CA GLY A 565 9.54 -19.77 36.71
C GLY A 565 10.70 -20.67 36.31
N LEU A 566 10.97 -20.76 35.01
CA LEU A 566 12.04 -21.56 34.42
C LEU A 566 12.87 -20.73 33.43
N VAL A 567 14.19 -20.85 33.49
CA VAL A 567 15.12 -20.42 32.42
C VAL A 567 16.06 -21.58 32.11
N SER A 568 16.09 -22.06 30.87
CA SER A 568 16.86 -23.25 30.50
C SER A 568 17.49 -23.14 29.11
N GLY A 569 18.77 -23.53 29.01
CA GLY A 569 19.53 -23.58 27.76
C GLY A 569 20.83 -24.38 27.86
N THR A 570 21.70 -24.27 26.87
CA THR A 570 23.07 -24.83 26.91
C THR A 570 23.94 -24.05 27.87
N GLU A 571 24.16 -22.77 27.58
CA GLU A 571 24.73 -21.78 28.48
C GLU A 571 23.63 -20.79 28.84
N VAL A 572 23.48 -20.47 30.12
CA VAL A 572 22.49 -19.51 30.58
C VAL A 572 23.17 -18.33 31.24
N THR A 573 22.97 -17.14 30.70
CA THR A 573 23.36 -15.86 31.29
C THR A 573 22.13 -15.06 31.63
N VAL A 574 22.01 -14.67 32.90
CA VAL A 574 20.99 -13.74 33.38
C VAL A 574 21.69 -12.54 34.01
N SER A 575 21.42 -11.35 33.49
CA SER A 575 21.98 -10.09 33.98
C SER A 575 20.86 -9.11 34.29
N ALA A 576 20.92 -8.44 35.43
CA ALA A 576 20.07 -7.29 35.74
C ALA A 576 20.90 -6.03 35.97
N GLY A 577 20.33 -4.84 35.75
CA GLY A 577 20.93 -3.58 36.21
C GLY A 577 20.98 -3.57 37.73
N ASP A 578 19.82 -3.76 38.37
CA ASP A 578 19.70 -3.76 39.83
C ASP A 578 19.65 -5.18 40.44
N ASN A 579 18.48 -5.62 40.89
CA ASN A 579 18.33 -6.81 41.73
C ASN A 579 17.91 -8.04 40.93
N ILE A 580 18.32 -9.21 41.41
CA ILE A 580 17.85 -10.50 40.91
C ILE A 580 17.11 -11.23 42.03
N SER A 581 15.91 -11.71 41.72
CA SER A 581 15.09 -12.52 42.64
C SER A 581 14.69 -13.84 41.99
N LEU A 582 15.11 -14.95 42.61
CA LEU A 582 14.73 -16.32 42.25
C LEU A 582 13.94 -16.94 43.41
N PRO A 583 12.60 -16.82 43.42
CA PRO A 583 11.76 -17.36 44.48
C PRO A 583 11.87 -18.88 44.66
N ALA A 584 11.40 -19.40 45.79
CA ALA A 584 11.36 -20.84 46.02
C ALA A 584 10.52 -21.54 44.93
N GLY A 585 11.05 -22.63 44.38
CA GLY A 585 10.42 -23.42 43.33
C GLY A 585 10.73 -22.97 41.89
N THR A 586 11.47 -21.87 41.68
CA THR A 586 11.95 -21.48 40.35
C THR A 586 13.29 -22.14 40.01
N LEU A 587 13.62 -22.26 38.72
CA LEU A 587 14.83 -22.93 38.25
C LEU A 587 15.53 -22.13 37.14
N ILE A 588 16.85 -21.95 37.28
CA ILE A 588 17.75 -21.62 36.16
C ILE A 588 18.65 -22.82 35.90
N ARG A 589 18.68 -23.31 34.66
CA ARG A 589 19.44 -24.51 34.28
C ARG A 589 20.27 -24.28 33.03
N GLY A 590 21.58 -24.50 33.13
CA GLY A 590 22.48 -24.58 32.00
C GLY A 590 23.05 -25.98 31.89
N THR A 591 23.03 -26.60 30.71
CA THR A 591 23.69 -27.91 30.55
C THR A 591 25.23 -27.82 30.53
N ALA A 592 25.77 -26.65 30.18
CA ALA A 592 27.20 -26.34 30.17
C ALA A 592 27.59 -25.35 31.28
N SER A 593 26.87 -24.22 31.41
CA SER A 593 27.13 -23.25 32.48
C SER A 593 25.91 -22.38 32.79
N VAL A 594 25.87 -21.85 34.02
CA VAL A 594 24.96 -20.77 34.42
C VAL A 594 25.76 -19.61 34.99
N THR A 595 25.46 -18.42 34.49
CA THR A 595 26.03 -17.14 34.94
C THR A 595 24.90 -16.21 35.36
N VAL A 596 24.96 -15.72 36.60
CA VAL A 596 24.00 -14.74 37.15
C VAL A 596 24.77 -13.49 37.55
N LYS A 597 24.36 -12.33 37.04
CA LYS A 597 25.01 -11.03 37.23
C LYS A 597 24.00 -9.97 37.62
N GLY A 598 24.38 -9.04 38.47
CA GLY A 598 23.63 -7.84 38.75
C GLY A 598 24.65 -6.72 38.92
N ASP A 599 24.32 -5.52 38.43
CA ASP A 599 25.17 -4.34 38.54
C ASP A 599 26.61 -4.65 38.07
N ALA A 600 26.68 -5.25 36.88
CA ALA A 600 27.92 -5.86 36.37
C ALA A 600 28.45 -5.16 35.12
N GLN A 601 27.91 -4.00 34.77
CA GLN A 601 28.39 -3.23 33.63
C GLN A 601 29.75 -2.59 33.95
N SER A 602 30.66 -2.61 32.98
CA SER A 602 32.00 -2.04 33.15
C SER A 602 31.99 -0.53 33.35
N ASN A 603 30.94 0.14 32.85
CA ASN A 603 30.61 1.54 33.09
C ASN A 603 29.21 1.58 33.68
N ASP A 604 29.10 1.13 34.91
CA ASP A 604 27.93 1.23 35.78
C ASP A 604 27.44 2.70 35.85
N PRO A 605 26.21 3.00 35.36
CA PRO A 605 25.64 4.34 35.34
C PRO A 605 25.23 4.88 36.73
N ASP A 606 25.05 4.02 37.74
CA ASP A 606 24.74 4.39 39.13
C ASP A 606 25.59 3.65 40.17
N PRO A 607 26.90 3.95 40.26
CA PRO A 607 27.89 3.18 41.04
C PRO A 607 27.77 3.23 42.56
N ASN A 608 26.68 3.79 43.07
CA ASN A 608 26.31 3.78 44.47
C ASN A 608 25.07 2.92 44.77
N ALA A 609 24.41 2.38 43.75
CA ALA A 609 23.28 1.45 43.86
C ALA A 609 23.80 0.03 43.64
N GLY A 610 24.04 -0.71 44.72
CA GLY A 610 24.53 -2.09 44.59
C GLY A 610 23.41 -3.10 44.32
N THR A 611 23.72 -4.22 43.68
CA THR A 611 22.81 -5.36 43.53
C THR A 611 22.54 -6.14 44.82
N THR A 612 21.27 -6.50 45.04
CA THR A 612 20.88 -7.66 45.86
C THR A 612 20.47 -8.84 44.99
N MET A 613 21.14 -9.99 45.18
CA MET A 613 20.70 -11.27 44.60
C MET A 613 20.04 -12.14 45.66
N THR A 614 18.74 -12.41 45.50
CA THR A 614 17.98 -13.31 46.37
C THR A 614 17.73 -14.64 45.65
N VAL A 615 18.41 -15.70 46.10
CA VAL A 615 18.29 -17.04 45.50
C VAL A 615 17.66 -18.01 46.49
N LEU A 616 16.36 -18.25 46.34
CA LEU A 616 15.58 -19.25 47.08
C LEU A 616 15.17 -20.44 46.20
N GLY A 617 15.25 -20.29 44.88
CA GLY A 617 15.10 -21.35 43.88
C GLY A 617 16.41 -22.11 43.61
N GLU A 618 16.45 -22.83 42.49
CA GLU A 618 17.59 -23.64 42.06
C GLU A 618 18.36 -23.00 40.90
N VAL A 619 19.69 -23.11 40.95
CA VAL A 619 20.62 -22.74 39.87
C VAL A 619 21.50 -23.95 39.62
N LEU A 620 21.34 -24.59 38.46
CA LEU A 620 21.93 -25.91 38.14
C LEU A 620 22.84 -25.87 36.92
#